data_AF-A0A1X7FR76-F1
#
_entry.id   AF-A0A1X7FR76-F1
#
_cell.length_a   1.000
_cell.length_b   1.000
_cell.length_c   1.000
_cell.angle_alpha   90.00
_cell.angle_beta   90.00
_cell.angle_gamma   90.00
#
_symmetry.space_group_name_H-M   'P 1'
#
loop_
_entity.id
_entity.type
_entity.pdbx_description
1 polymer ?
#
loop_
_entity_poly.entity_id
_entity_poly.type
_entity_poly.pdbx_seq_one_letter_code
_entity_poly.pdbx_strand_id
1 'polypeptide(L)'
;MAIIHQHHVSLVHSASFATHAPVVAHWHPANPYAGRSDAALAQEFDKNFDAFRPAGSPYATQGEICQVAGRPLTGDSQQDNLTMLAREVLKRDQVMNQLDTVDVAGRDGIIGRWNPDMAANKLSASSPHCFAPTPGSWLLKPAIAASLIVY
;
A
#
# COMPACT_ATOMS: atom_id res chain seq x y z
N MET A 1 -30.33 -2.44 73.73
CA MET A 1 -31.21 -2.58 72.55
C MET A 1 -31.16 -1.26 71.78
N ALA A 2 -31.09 -1.35 70.44
CA ALA A 2 -31.12 -0.26 69.44
C ALA A 2 -29.88 0.66 69.34
N ILE A 3 -28.93 0.24 68.49
CA ILE A 3 -27.93 1.09 67.84
C ILE A 3 -28.63 1.76 66.65
N ILE A 4 -28.71 3.09 66.62
CA ILE A 4 -29.16 3.82 65.42
C ILE A 4 -28.21 5.02 65.22
N HIS A 5 -27.10 4.77 64.54
CA HIS A 5 -26.18 5.80 64.10
C HIS A 5 -26.66 6.36 62.76
N GLN A 6 -27.02 7.63 62.76
CA GLN A 6 -27.29 8.45 61.58
C GLN A 6 -25.96 8.80 60.90
N HIS A 7 -25.79 8.47 59.62
CA HIS A 7 -24.76 9.07 58.78
C HIS A 7 -25.41 9.63 57.52
N HIS A 8 -25.24 10.93 57.35
CA HIS A 8 -25.60 11.71 56.17
C HIS A 8 -24.88 11.16 54.94
N VAL A 9 -25.62 10.84 53.88
CA VAL A 9 -25.07 10.52 52.56
C VAL A 9 -25.36 11.69 51.63
N SER A 10 -24.33 12.49 51.36
CA SER A 10 -24.36 13.49 50.30
C SER A 10 -24.05 12.84 48.96
N LEU A 11 -25.02 12.97 48.05
CA LEU A 11 -24.93 13.15 46.61
C LEU A 11 -23.63 12.72 45.91
N VAL A 12 -23.68 11.63 45.16
CA VAL A 12 -22.92 11.52 43.90
C VAL A 12 -23.84 11.01 42.81
N HIS A 13 -23.88 11.80 41.74
CA HIS A 13 -24.61 11.55 40.51
C HIS A 13 -24.22 10.19 39.93
N SER A 14 -25.22 9.36 39.63
CA SER A 14 -25.04 8.12 38.89
C SER A 14 -24.62 8.46 37.45
N ALA A 15 -23.31 8.54 37.22
CA ALA A 15 -22.78 8.41 35.87
C ALA A 15 -23.00 6.95 35.46
N SER A 16 -23.92 6.74 34.51
CA SER A 16 -24.06 5.47 33.81
C SER A 16 -22.72 5.12 33.17
N PHE A 17 -21.93 4.26 33.81
CA PHE A 17 -20.78 3.67 33.19
C PHE A 17 -21.30 2.62 32.22
N ALA A 18 -21.51 3.05 30.98
CA ALA A 18 -21.66 2.16 29.85
C ALA A 18 -20.50 1.16 29.90
N THR A 19 -20.83 -0.12 29.92
CA THR A 19 -19.89 -1.22 29.76
C THR A 19 -19.30 -1.14 28.34
N HIS A 20 -18.32 -0.27 28.13
CA HIS A 20 -17.42 -0.42 27.01
C HIS A 20 -16.43 -1.51 27.42
N ALA A 21 -16.68 -2.73 26.94
CA ALA A 21 -15.64 -3.73 26.84
C ALA A 21 -14.38 -3.07 26.25
N PRO A 22 -13.16 -3.37 26.75
CA PRO A 22 -11.97 -2.97 26.03
C PRO A 22 -12.06 -3.69 24.68
N VAL A 23 -12.38 -2.96 23.62
CA VAL A 23 -11.98 -3.39 22.29
C VAL A 23 -10.47 -3.47 22.43
N VAL A 24 -9.95 -4.70 22.49
CA VAL A 24 -8.52 -4.91 22.40
C VAL A 24 -8.21 -4.41 21.01
N ALA A 25 -7.80 -3.14 20.92
CA ALA A 25 -7.17 -2.61 19.74
C ALA A 25 -5.95 -3.50 19.58
N HIS A 26 -6.09 -4.55 18.76
CA HIS A 26 -4.93 -5.20 18.20
C HIS A 26 -4.17 -4.05 17.55
N TRP A 27 -3.07 -3.65 18.16
CA TRP A 27 -2.10 -2.83 17.47
C TRP A 27 -1.64 -3.70 16.32
N HIS A 28 -2.33 -3.62 15.18
CA HIS A 28 -1.80 -4.17 13.96
C HIS A 28 -0.45 -3.46 13.81
N PRO A 29 0.67 -4.20 13.83
CA PRO A 29 1.96 -3.57 13.61
C PRO A 29 1.83 -2.78 12.31
N ALA A 30 2.15 -1.49 12.38
CA ALA A 30 2.05 -0.63 11.22
C ALA A 30 2.84 -1.27 10.08
N ASN A 31 2.24 -1.35 8.89
CA ASN A 31 2.89 -1.97 7.76
C ASN A 31 4.20 -1.18 7.45
N PRO A 32 5.39 -1.78 7.59
CA PRO A 32 6.66 -1.07 7.41
C PRO A 32 6.85 -0.59 5.95
N TYR A 33 6.05 -1.13 5.02
CA TYR A 33 6.06 -0.76 3.61
C TYR A 33 5.14 0.43 3.29
N ALA A 34 4.25 0.84 4.20
CA ALA A 34 3.31 1.94 3.96
C ALA A 34 4.00 3.29 3.72
N GLY A 35 5.17 3.52 4.31
CA GLY A 35 5.97 4.73 4.10
C GLY A 35 6.94 4.66 2.92
N ARG A 36 7.04 3.52 2.22
CA ARG A 36 7.98 3.34 1.10
C ARG A 36 7.38 3.88 -0.20
N SER A 37 8.25 4.24 -1.15
CA SER A 37 7.83 4.58 -2.52
C SER A 37 7.38 3.35 -3.30
N ASP A 38 6.61 3.57 -4.36
CA ASP A 38 6.12 2.51 -5.24
C ASP A 38 7.26 1.73 -5.91
N ALA A 39 8.32 2.42 -6.31
CA ALA A 39 9.53 1.80 -6.83
C ALA A 39 10.23 0.92 -5.77
N ALA A 40 10.35 1.40 -4.53
CA ALA A 40 10.95 0.62 -3.45
C ALA A 40 10.10 -0.61 -3.10
N LEU A 41 8.77 -0.51 -3.20
CA LEU A 41 7.88 -1.66 -3.06
C LEU A 41 8.10 -2.72 -4.14
N ALA A 42 8.20 -2.31 -5.40
CA ALA A 42 8.49 -3.23 -6.51
C ALA A 42 9.87 -3.89 -6.37
N GLN A 43 10.88 -3.16 -5.87
CA GLN A 43 12.20 -3.74 -5.57
C GLN A 43 12.16 -4.74 -4.40
N GLU A 44 11.40 -4.47 -3.35
CA GLU A 44 11.23 -5.44 -2.27
C GLU A 44 10.45 -6.67 -2.71
N PHE A 45 9.49 -6.49 -3.62
CA PHE A 45 8.80 -7.59 -4.29
C PHE A 45 9.77 -8.45 -5.11
N ASP A 46 10.69 -7.84 -5.87
CA ASP A 46 11.73 -8.56 -6.62
C ASP A 46 12.58 -9.48 -5.74
N LYS A 47 13.09 -8.93 -4.63
CA LYS A 47 13.91 -9.69 -3.66
C LYS A 47 13.19 -10.89 -3.07
N ASN A 48 11.86 -10.80 -2.95
CA ASN A 48 11.01 -11.81 -2.36
C ASN A 48 10.17 -12.57 -3.42
N PHE A 49 10.53 -12.44 -4.71
CA PHE A 49 9.74 -12.96 -5.83
C PHE A 49 9.40 -14.45 -5.69
N ASP A 50 10.36 -15.24 -5.21
CA ASP A 50 10.17 -16.69 -5.02
C ASP A 50 9.06 -17.03 -4.02
N ALA A 51 8.72 -16.14 -3.08
CA ALA A 51 7.63 -16.34 -2.13
C ALA A 51 6.24 -16.11 -2.73
N PHE A 52 6.16 -15.45 -3.89
CA PHE A 52 4.90 -15.14 -4.60
C PHE A 52 4.69 -16.01 -5.83
N ARG A 53 5.46 -17.09 -5.94
CA ARG A 53 5.44 -18.03 -7.05
C ARG A 53 4.74 -19.32 -6.61
N PRO A 54 3.70 -19.78 -7.31
CA PRO A 54 3.13 -21.10 -7.05
C PRO A 54 4.18 -22.18 -7.31
N ALA A 55 4.12 -23.26 -6.52
CA ALA A 55 5.08 -24.35 -6.60
C ALA A 55 5.17 -24.93 -8.02
N GLY A 56 6.37 -24.91 -8.61
CA GLY A 56 6.62 -25.43 -9.96
C GLY A 56 6.37 -24.45 -11.11
N SER A 57 5.78 -23.27 -10.87
CA SER A 57 5.74 -22.17 -11.85
C SER A 57 7.05 -21.40 -11.81
N PRO A 58 7.60 -20.87 -12.91
CA PRO A 58 8.70 -19.88 -12.89
C PRO A 58 8.20 -18.43 -12.70
N TYR A 59 6.88 -18.21 -12.68
CA TYR A 59 6.24 -16.89 -12.63
C TYR A 59 5.49 -16.67 -11.34
N ALA A 60 5.52 -15.44 -10.81
CA ALA A 60 4.62 -15.02 -9.75
C ALA A 60 3.22 -14.74 -10.32
N THR A 61 2.19 -14.79 -9.49
CA THR A 61 0.81 -14.52 -9.94
C THR A 61 0.08 -13.63 -8.96
N GLN A 62 -0.88 -12.85 -9.46
CA GLN A 62 -1.75 -12.06 -8.58
C GLN A 62 -2.48 -12.94 -7.56
N GLY A 63 -2.89 -14.15 -7.94
CA GLY A 63 -3.54 -15.10 -7.04
C GLY A 63 -2.68 -15.48 -5.84
N GLU A 64 -1.39 -15.74 -6.07
CA GLU A 64 -0.45 -16.08 -4.99
C GLU A 64 -0.19 -14.86 -4.07
N ILE A 65 -0.11 -13.65 -4.62
CA ILE A 65 0.00 -12.41 -3.83
C ILE A 65 -1.24 -12.24 -2.93
N CYS A 66 -2.45 -12.44 -3.47
CA CYS A 66 -3.68 -12.43 -2.70
C CYS A 66 -3.66 -13.49 -1.59
N GLN A 67 -3.15 -14.68 -1.88
CA GLN A 67 -3.03 -15.75 -0.88
C GLN A 67 -2.06 -15.35 0.25
N VAL A 68 -0.89 -14.80 -0.06
CA VAL A 68 0.09 -14.34 0.93
C VAL A 68 -0.44 -13.17 1.74
N ALA A 69 -1.13 -12.21 1.11
CA ALA A 69 -1.74 -11.07 1.81
C ALA A 69 -2.83 -11.50 2.82
N GLY A 70 -3.52 -12.61 2.54
CA GLY A 70 -4.56 -13.17 3.41
C GLY A 70 -4.03 -13.94 4.63
N ARG A 71 -2.72 -14.18 4.73
CA ARG A 71 -2.14 -14.94 5.87
C ARG A 71 -2.28 -14.17 7.18
N PRO A 72 -2.53 -14.87 8.32
CA PRO A 72 -2.47 -14.25 9.63
C PRO A 72 -1.02 -13.91 9.98
N LEU A 73 -0.80 -12.84 10.76
CA LEU A 73 0.52 -12.55 11.31
C LEU A 73 0.75 -13.47 12.51
N THR A 74 1.78 -14.33 12.43
CA THR A 74 2.02 -15.39 13.42
C THR A 74 3.16 -15.06 14.37
N GLY A 75 3.88 -13.95 14.14
CA GLY A 75 5.10 -13.59 14.86
C GLY A 75 6.37 -14.13 14.20
N ASP A 76 6.25 -14.86 13.08
CA ASP A 76 7.39 -15.19 12.22
C ASP A 76 7.76 -13.96 11.39
N SER A 77 8.91 -13.36 11.69
CA SER A 77 9.30 -12.09 11.07
C SER A 77 9.40 -12.17 9.54
N GLN A 78 9.77 -13.32 8.97
CA GLN A 78 9.90 -13.48 7.52
C GLN A 78 8.51 -13.58 6.88
N GLN A 79 7.64 -14.45 7.39
CA GLN A 79 6.29 -14.64 6.87
C GLN A 79 5.41 -13.40 7.07
N ASP A 80 5.56 -12.74 8.22
CA ASP A 80 4.83 -11.51 8.53
C ASP A 80 5.26 -10.37 7.58
N ASN A 81 6.56 -10.25 7.30
CA ASN A 81 7.06 -9.28 6.32
C ASN A 81 6.51 -9.54 4.91
N LEU A 82 6.51 -10.79 4.44
CA LEU A 82 5.93 -11.17 3.15
C LEU A 82 4.44 -10.85 3.07
N THR A 83 3.71 -11.12 4.15
CA THR A 83 2.27 -10.81 4.28
C THR A 83 2.02 -9.30 4.22
N MET A 84 2.81 -8.51 4.95
CA MET A 84 2.72 -7.05 4.94
C MET A 84 3.10 -6.46 3.57
N LEU A 85 4.12 -7.01 2.91
CA LEU A 85 4.52 -6.62 1.55
C LEU A 85 3.39 -6.88 0.56
N ALA A 86 2.81 -8.08 0.57
CA ALA A 86 1.70 -8.45 -0.31
C ALA A 86 0.48 -7.54 -0.12
N ARG A 87 0.11 -7.26 1.14
CA ARG A 87 -0.99 -6.34 1.46
C ARG A 87 -0.74 -4.94 0.93
N GLU A 88 0.47 -4.41 1.05
CA GLU A 88 0.79 -3.08 0.56
C GLU A 88 0.79 -3.03 -0.97
N VAL A 89 1.35 -4.04 -1.63
CA VAL A 89 1.35 -4.16 -3.08
C VAL A 89 -0.08 -4.19 -3.62
N LEU A 90 -0.98 -4.98 -3.03
CA LEU A 90 -2.40 -5.03 -3.41
C LEU A 90 -3.16 -3.73 -3.11
N LYS A 91 -2.77 -3.00 -2.06
CA LYS A 91 -3.35 -1.71 -1.71
C LYS A 91 -2.99 -0.62 -2.73
N ARG A 92 -1.87 -0.77 -3.45
CA ARG A 92 -1.39 0.18 -4.45
C ARG A 92 -1.64 -0.34 -5.84
N ASP A 93 -2.82 -0.05 -6.38
CA ASP A 93 -3.23 -0.47 -7.72
C ASP A 93 -2.20 -0.13 -8.81
N GLN A 94 -1.50 1.00 -8.68
CA GLN A 94 -0.45 1.37 -9.62
C GLN A 94 0.75 0.42 -9.61
N VAL A 95 1.19 -0.04 -8.43
CA VAL A 95 2.30 -1.00 -8.30
C VAL A 95 1.90 -2.33 -8.91
N MET A 96 0.74 -2.87 -8.54
CA MET A 96 0.22 -4.11 -9.11
C MET A 96 0.04 -4.00 -10.62
N ASN A 97 -0.46 -2.87 -11.11
CA ASN A 97 -0.61 -2.68 -12.55
C ASN A 97 0.74 -2.72 -13.27
N GLN A 98 1.77 -2.04 -12.75
CA GLN A 98 3.09 -2.08 -13.40
C GLN A 98 3.73 -3.46 -13.31
N LEU A 99 3.57 -4.19 -12.21
CA LEU A 99 4.10 -5.56 -12.09
C LEU A 99 3.51 -6.51 -13.14
N ASP A 100 2.25 -6.34 -13.49
CA ASP A 100 1.51 -7.23 -14.40
C ASP A 100 1.61 -6.80 -15.88
N THR A 101 1.83 -5.50 -16.17
CA THR A 101 1.76 -4.98 -17.56
C THR A 101 3.09 -4.48 -18.13
N VAL A 102 4.22 -4.66 -17.44
CA VAL A 102 5.49 -4.03 -17.87
C VAL A 102 6.21 -4.82 -18.96
N ASP A 103 6.09 -6.14 -18.98
CA ASP A 103 6.72 -7.02 -19.96
C ASP A 103 5.78 -7.41 -21.13
N VAL A 104 4.47 -7.44 -20.88
CA VAL A 104 3.44 -7.77 -21.86
C VAL A 104 2.43 -6.63 -22.00
N ALA A 105 1.95 -6.39 -23.23
CA ALA A 105 0.91 -5.41 -23.50
C ALA A 105 -0.47 -5.91 -23.03
N GLY A 106 -0.70 -5.91 -21.71
CA GLY A 106 -1.96 -6.32 -21.10
C GLY A 106 -1.77 -6.87 -19.69
N ARG A 107 -2.87 -7.03 -18.94
CA ARG A 107 -2.89 -7.78 -17.68
C ARG A 107 -3.19 -9.25 -17.98
N ASP A 108 -2.20 -10.13 -17.85
CA ASP A 108 -2.39 -11.57 -17.97
C ASP A 108 -2.43 -12.26 -16.60
N GLY A 109 -2.18 -11.52 -15.51
CA GLY A 109 -2.15 -12.02 -14.14
C GLY A 109 -0.84 -12.75 -13.81
N ILE A 110 0.15 -12.70 -14.70
CA ILE A 110 1.44 -13.37 -14.61
C ILE A 110 2.53 -12.30 -14.45
N ILE A 111 3.20 -12.35 -13.30
CA ILE A 111 4.31 -11.45 -13.02
C ILE A 111 5.59 -12.21 -13.34
N GLY A 112 6.22 -11.84 -14.45
CA GLY A 112 7.50 -12.37 -14.89
C GLY A 112 8.64 -12.05 -13.92
N ARG A 113 9.71 -12.86 -13.93
CA ARG A 113 10.88 -12.66 -13.05
C ARG A 113 11.55 -11.29 -13.20
N TRP A 114 11.45 -10.69 -14.39
CA TRP A 114 12.05 -9.38 -14.69
C TRP A 114 11.08 -8.22 -14.49
N ASN A 115 9.79 -8.50 -14.29
CA ASN A 115 8.77 -7.47 -14.17
C ASN A 115 8.97 -6.58 -12.95
N PRO A 116 9.33 -7.10 -11.76
CA PRO A 116 9.52 -6.26 -10.58
C PRO A 116 10.61 -5.19 -10.76
N ASP A 117 11.75 -5.54 -11.36
CA ASP A 117 12.82 -4.57 -11.65
C ASP A 117 12.39 -3.54 -12.71
N MET A 118 11.76 -3.99 -13.79
CA MET A 118 11.25 -3.07 -14.83
C MET A 118 10.15 -2.16 -14.28
N ALA A 119 9.24 -2.69 -13.47
CA ALA A 119 8.19 -1.94 -12.79
C ALA A 119 8.80 -0.94 -11.81
N ALA A 120 9.82 -1.32 -11.04
CA ALA A 120 10.54 -0.40 -10.16
C ALA A 120 11.19 0.75 -10.95
N ASN A 121 11.84 0.46 -12.07
CA ASN A 121 12.44 1.47 -12.94
C ASN A 121 11.39 2.40 -13.56
N LYS A 122 10.24 1.85 -13.96
CA LYS A 122 9.13 2.65 -14.49
C LYS A 122 8.45 3.49 -13.43
N LEU A 123 8.27 2.96 -12.21
CA LEU A 123 7.70 3.66 -11.05
C LEU A 123 8.67 4.69 -10.48
N SER A 124 9.98 4.48 -10.61
CA SER A 124 11.00 5.47 -10.21
C SER A 124 11.06 6.61 -11.22
N ALA A 125 10.97 6.32 -12.51
CA ALA A 125 10.84 7.32 -13.58
C ALA A 125 9.48 8.03 -13.56
N SER A 126 8.43 7.33 -13.15
CA SER A 126 7.09 7.87 -12.91
C SER A 126 6.92 8.36 -11.47
N SER A 127 8.01 8.51 -10.70
CA SER A 127 7.97 9.22 -9.42
C SER A 127 7.13 10.46 -9.69
N PRO A 128 6.10 10.74 -8.89
CA PRO A 128 5.42 12.00 -9.06
C PRO A 128 6.52 13.03 -8.88
N HIS A 129 6.91 13.66 -9.99
CA HIS A 129 7.15 15.06 -9.97
C HIS A 129 6.00 15.59 -9.13
N CYS A 130 6.32 15.95 -7.89
CA CYS A 130 5.77 17.15 -7.33
C CYS A 130 5.55 18.08 -8.53
N PHE A 131 4.29 18.29 -8.89
CA PHE A 131 3.89 19.54 -9.49
C PHE A 131 4.33 20.58 -8.48
N ALA A 132 5.60 20.97 -8.53
CA ALA A 132 5.99 22.28 -8.11
C ALA A 132 5.23 23.17 -9.10
N PRO A 133 4.25 24.00 -8.66
CA PRO A 133 3.85 25.10 -9.49
C PRO A 133 5.12 25.95 -9.64
N THR A 134 5.84 25.80 -10.75
CA THR A 134 6.99 26.64 -11.05
C THR A 134 6.47 28.08 -11.11
N PRO A 135 6.84 28.99 -10.18
CA PRO A 135 6.50 30.38 -10.34
C PRO A 135 7.44 30.93 -11.40
N GLY A 136 7.00 30.92 -12.67
CA GLY A 136 7.72 31.56 -13.76
C GLY A 136 7.89 30.67 -14.98
N SER A 137 6.83 30.52 -15.76
CA SER A 137 6.92 30.03 -17.13
C SER A 137 5.86 30.70 -18.02
N TRP A 138 5.77 32.02 -17.93
CA TRP A 138 5.18 32.80 -19.01
C TRP A 138 6.28 33.06 -20.05
N LEU A 139 6.50 32.18 -21.01
CA LEU A 139 6.90 32.59 -22.36
C LEU A 139 6.94 31.45 -23.38
N LEU A 140 6.49 31.81 -24.58
CA LEU A 140 6.64 31.15 -25.89
C LEU A 140 5.59 30.09 -26.23
N LYS A 141 4.45 30.59 -26.73
CA LYS A 141 3.70 29.93 -27.80
C LYS A 141 4.63 29.74 -29.02
N PRO A 142 4.72 28.55 -29.63
CA PRO A 142 5.31 28.46 -30.96
C PRO A 142 4.37 29.12 -31.98
N ALA A 143 4.94 30.06 -32.74
CA ALA A 143 4.32 30.70 -33.88
C ALA A 143 3.93 29.65 -34.92
N ILE A 144 2.66 29.66 -35.32
CA ILE A 144 2.17 28.90 -36.46
C ILE A 144 2.78 29.56 -37.70
N ALA A 145 3.75 28.89 -38.32
CA ALA A 145 4.33 29.33 -39.58
C ALA A 145 3.24 29.34 -40.66
N ALA A 146 3.02 30.50 -41.26
CA ALA A 146 2.18 30.64 -42.45
C ALA A 146 2.84 29.90 -43.62
N SER A 147 2.20 28.85 -44.12
CA SER A 147 2.54 28.29 -45.42
C SER A 147 1.98 29.21 -46.50
N LEU A 148 2.88 29.86 -47.27
CA LEU A 148 2.55 30.42 -48.58
C LEU A 148 2.10 29.27 -49.49
N ILE A 149 0.87 29.33 -50.00
CA ILE A 149 0.49 28.64 -51.24
C ILE A 149 0.31 29.73 -52.30
N VAL A 150 1.17 29.62 -53.30
CA VAL A 150 1.10 30.32 -54.59
C VAL A 150 -0.14 29.85 -55.35
N TYR A 151 -0.92 30.78 -55.88
CA TYR A 151 -1.74 30.60 -57.08
C TYR A 151 -1.84 31.93 -57.83
#